data_AF-A0A817FGT8-F1
#
_entry.id   AF-A0A817FGT8-F1
#
_cell.length_a   1.000
_cell.length_b   1.000
_cell.length_c   1.000
_cell.angle_alpha   90.00
_cell.angle_beta   90.00
_cell.angle_gamma   90.00
#
_symmetry.space_group_name_H-M   'P 1'
#
loop_
_entity.id
_entity.type
_entity.pdbx_description
1 polymer ?
#
loop_
_entity_poly.entity_id
_entity_poly.type
_entity_poly.pdbx_seq_one_letter_code
_entity_poly.pdbx_strand_id
1 'polypeptide(L)'
;MYFISTLFIIIVIFYDNSVNGIDLGYPTITQAGFHHNALLYIDGIHSPEKLMLWLTGSYESIDSHHVIFDTITILAERTPSNSLTAYSTNEQDWIWFLEIKLFGSYGILSNLTQALNQLNIKNQKLQIIIMLPYIDPIGQENFSSTLNLSIQSHRQQVIQWYIDTVKEQIKQYSMLYLWGIYLMREDIIFGINEQITLEISQIIHTKQLRLLWIPYTNAINWNNWTKLGIDIAIIQPGYAFSSPLMQGTFNSGRLRTTAKLAQKYGLGVEIETNQGASTEYEIALLQNYLSQGFIDGYQNVPTAYFLGNYDSIARSKKACDLIRNYTSGL
;
A
#
# COMPACT_ATOMS: atom_id res chain seq x y z
N MET A 1 31.82 -17.13 -63.89
CA MET A 1 30.50 -16.97 -63.24
C MET A 1 30.77 -16.96 -61.73
N TYR A 2 30.99 -15.77 -61.16
CA TYR A 2 31.31 -15.60 -59.73
C TYR A 2 30.06 -15.07 -59.03
N PHE A 3 29.54 -15.82 -58.05
CA PHE A 3 28.48 -15.36 -57.16
C PHE A 3 29.12 -14.64 -55.98
N ILE A 4 28.78 -13.36 -55.81
CA ILE A 4 29.05 -12.59 -54.60
C ILE A 4 27.87 -12.82 -53.66
N SER A 5 28.10 -13.52 -52.54
CA SER A 5 27.11 -13.64 -51.47
C SER A 5 27.25 -12.44 -50.53
N THR A 6 26.29 -11.51 -50.59
CA THR A 6 26.22 -10.39 -49.64
C THR A 6 25.68 -10.90 -48.31
N LEU A 7 26.55 -10.92 -47.28
CA LEU A 7 26.18 -11.25 -45.91
C LEU A 7 25.45 -10.06 -45.28
N PHE A 8 24.15 -10.16 -45.04
CA PHE A 8 23.42 -9.19 -44.23
C PHE A 8 23.65 -9.49 -42.75
N ILE A 9 24.47 -8.66 -42.09
CA ILE A 9 24.57 -8.64 -40.63
C ILE A 9 23.34 -7.88 -40.12
N ILE A 10 22.38 -8.60 -39.55
CA ILE A 10 21.31 -8.00 -38.75
C ILE A 10 21.92 -7.63 -37.40
N ILE A 11 22.25 -6.36 -37.23
CA ILE A 11 22.55 -5.80 -35.92
C ILE A 11 21.23 -5.73 -35.16
N VAL A 12 20.99 -6.68 -34.26
CA VAL A 12 19.94 -6.55 -33.25
C VAL A 12 20.45 -5.54 -32.23
N ILE A 13 20.02 -4.29 -32.39
CA ILE A 13 20.22 -3.26 -31.38
C ILE A 13 19.27 -3.60 -30.23
N PHE A 14 19.81 -4.02 -29.09
CA PHE A 14 19.07 -3.97 -27.85
C PHE A 14 18.76 -2.50 -27.56
N TYR A 15 17.48 -2.13 -27.65
CA TYR A 15 17.01 -0.84 -27.15
C TYR A 15 17.21 -0.86 -25.63
N ASP A 16 18.23 -0.15 -25.17
CA ASP A 16 18.26 0.31 -23.79
C ASP A 16 17.10 1.30 -23.62
N ASN A 17 16.13 0.94 -22.79
CA ASN A 17 14.97 1.79 -22.47
C ASN A 17 15.33 2.95 -21.52
N SER A 18 16.61 3.29 -21.39
CA SER A 18 17.06 4.58 -20.87
C SER A 18 16.78 5.72 -21.88
N VAL A 19 15.52 5.83 -22.31
CA VAL A 19 15.02 7.06 -22.93
C VAL A 19 15.13 8.14 -21.85
N ASN A 20 16.00 9.11 -22.10
CA ASN A 20 16.10 10.37 -21.37
C ASN A 20 14.72 10.80 -20.87
N GLY A 21 14.57 10.74 -19.54
CA GLY A 21 13.30 10.67 -18.85
C GLY A 21 12.40 11.85 -19.16
N ILE A 22 11.26 11.56 -19.77
CA ILE A 22 10.09 12.42 -19.60
C ILE A 22 9.74 12.30 -18.12
N ASP A 23 9.93 13.37 -17.36
CA ASP A 23 9.36 13.48 -16.02
C ASP A 23 7.85 13.44 -16.19
N LEU A 24 7.27 12.26 -15.90
CA LEU A 24 5.83 12.07 -15.93
C LEU A 24 5.15 12.78 -14.76
N GLY A 25 5.90 13.38 -13.84
CA GLY A 25 5.40 14.04 -12.64
C GLY A 25 5.03 13.08 -11.51
N TYR A 26 5.33 11.79 -11.68
CA TYR A 26 5.18 10.77 -10.65
C TYR A 26 6.43 10.69 -9.75
N PRO A 27 6.31 10.22 -8.50
CA PRO A 27 7.48 9.83 -7.73
C PRO A 27 8.17 8.64 -8.42
N THR A 28 9.49 8.62 -8.43
CA THR A 28 10.25 7.47 -8.96
C THR A 28 10.29 6.32 -7.95
N ILE A 29 10.51 5.09 -8.43
CA ILE A 29 10.73 3.90 -7.58
C ILE A 29 11.88 4.14 -6.59
N THR A 30 12.98 4.78 -7.05
CA THR A 30 14.12 5.11 -6.19
C THR A 30 13.75 6.11 -5.10
N GLN A 31 12.96 7.15 -5.41
CA GLN A 31 12.47 8.09 -4.40
C GLN A 31 11.58 7.39 -3.38
N ALA A 32 10.66 6.52 -3.79
CA ALA A 32 9.78 5.81 -2.86
C ALA A 32 10.48 4.68 -2.09
N GLY A 33 11.51 4.07 -2.66
CA GLY A 33 12.11 2.84 -2.12
C GLY A 33 11.20 1.61 -2.26
N PHE A 34 10.18 1.69 -3.13
CA PHE A 34 9.34 0.55 -3.53
C PHE A 34 8.64 0.85 -4.86
N HIS A 35 8.18 -0.21 -5.53
CA HIS A 35 7.41 -0.16 -6.75
C HIS A 35 5.97 -0.60 -6.53
N HIS A 36 5.74 -1.78 -5.92
CA HIS A 36 4.41 -2.36 -5.81
C HIS A 36 4.08 -2.69 -4.35
N ASN A 37 3.28 -1.82 -3.73
CA ASN A 37 2.82 -1.96 -2.36
C ASN A 37 1.41 -2.55 -2.31
N ALA A 38 1.20 -3.70 -1.67
CA ALA A 38 -0.14 -4.25 -1.50
C ALA A 38 -0.67 -4.03 -0.08
N LEU A 39 -1.94 -3.63 0.03
CA LEU A 39 -2.63 -3.44 1.31
C LEU A 39 -3.14 -4.80 1.79
N LEU A 40 -2.71 -5.18 2.99
CA LEU A 40 -3.11 -6.42 3.66
C LEU A 40 -3.93 -6.09 4.90
N TYR A 41 -5.25 -6.21 4.78
CA TYR A 41 -6.19 -6.05 5.88
C TYR A 41 -6.16 -7.30 6.77
N ILE A 42 -5.73 -7.12 8.01
CA ILE A 42 -5.50 -8.22 8.95
C ILE A 42 -6.66 -8.49 9.90
N ASP A 43 -7.86 -7.96 9.64
CA ASP A 43 -9.05 -8.17 10.48
C ASP A 43 -9.32 -9.68 10.71
N GLY A 44 -9.07 -10.51 9.70
CA GLY A 44 -9.22 -11.97 9.74
C GLY A 44 -8.00 -12.74 10.29
N ILE A 45 -8.02 -14.07 10.14
CA ILE A 45 -6.88 -14.96 10.41
C ILE A 45 -6.22 -15.30 9.08
N HIS A 46 -4.91 -15.08 8.98
CA HIS A 46 -4.12 -15.24 7.75
C HIS A 46 -3.14 -16.39 7.95
N SER A 47 -3.42 -17.57 7.39
CA SER A 47 -2.50 -18.71 7.50
C SER A 47 -1.27 -18.52 6.60
N PRO A 48 -0.11 -19.12 6.94
CA PRO A 48 1.05 -19.10 6.06
C PRO A 48 0.74 -19.60 4.63
N GLU A 49 -0.02 -20.67 4.49
CA GLU A 49 -0.42 -21.24 3.18
C GLU A 49 -1.15 -20.21 2.30
N LYS A 50 -2.15 -19.52 2.86
CA LYS A 50 -2.87 -18.49 2.10
C LYS A 50 -2.00 -17.27 1.82
N LEU A 51 -1.14 -16.88 2.75
CA LEU A 51 -0.18 -15.81 2.53
C LEU A 51 0.81 -16.14 1.42
N MET A 52 1.20 -17.41 1.23
CA MET A 52 2.03 -17.80 0.09
C MET A 52 1.33 -17.58 -1.24
N LEU A 53 0.04 -17.95 -1.33
CA LEU A 53 -0.76 -17.67 -2.52
C LEU A 53 -0.87 -16.17 -2.74
N TRP A 54 -1.11 -15.41 -1.66
CA TRP A 54 -1.25 -13.96 -1.68
C TRP A 54 0.05 -13.22 -2.08
N LEU A 55 1.20 -13.69 -1.61
CA LEU A 55 2.50 -13.09 -1.94
C LEU A 55 2.86 -13.30 -3.40
N THR A 56 2.40 -14.40 -4.01
CA THR A 56 2.89 -14.87 -5.32
C THR A 56 1.95 -14.59 -6.50
N GLY A 57 0.81 -13.95 -6.28
CA GLY A 57 -0.14 -13.79 -7.38
C GLY A 57 -0.86 -15.08 -7.74
N SER A 58 -1.03 -16.02 -6.79
CA SER A 58 -1.55 -17.36 -7.06
C SER A 58 -2.99 -17.52 -6.56
N TYR A 59 -3.79 -18.38 -7.22
CA TYR A 59 -5.21 -18.56 -6.88
C TYR A 59 -5.49 -19.74 -5.94
N GLU A 60 -5.35 -20.98 -6.42
CA GLU A 60 -5.60 -22.20 -5.63
C GLU A 60 -4.32 -22.99 -5.33
N SER A 61 -3.27 -22.79 -6.14
CA SER A 61 -1.99 -23.45 -5.99
C SER A 61 -0.89 -22.52 -6.45
N ILE A 62 0.32 -22.69 -5.91
CA ILE A 62 1.47 -21.84 -6.22
C ILE A 62 1.81 -21.98 -7.71
N ASP A 63 1.50 -20.95 -8.49
CA ASP A 63 1.85 -20.87 -9.91
C ASP A 63 3.31 -20.40 -10.09
N SER A 64 3.84 -19.68 -9.10
CA SER A 64 5.18 -19.10 -9.09
C SER A 64 5.68 -18.94 -7.65
N HIS A 65 6.99 -19.06 -7.44
CA HIS A 65 7.61 -18.72 -6.16
C HIS A 65 8.09 -17.25 -6.12
N HIS A 66 7.83 -16.47 -7.17
CA HIS A 66 8.16 -15.06 -7.19
C HIS A 66 7.14 -14.25 -6.40
N VAL A 67 7.60 -13.46 -5.44
CA VAL A 67 6.75 -12.49 -4.74
C VAL A 67 6.47 -11.33 -5.67
N ILE A 68 5.19 -11.02 -5.90
CA ILE A 68 4.75 -10.03 -6.90
C ILE A 68 4.64 -8.59 -6.36
N PHE A 69 4.75 -8.42 -5.05
CA PHE A 69 4.75 -7.12 -4.36
C PHE A 69 6.05 -6.97 -3.57
N ASP A 70 6.81 -5.91 -3.82
CA ASP A 70 8.05 -5.66 -3.08
C ASP A 70 7.79 -5.08 -1.68
N THR A 71 6.60 -4.51 -1.45
CA THR A 71 6.16 -3.92 -0.18
C THR A 71 4.75 -4.36 0.20
N ILE A 72 4.49 -4.48 1.50
CA ILE A 72 3.14 -4.72 2.05
C ILE A 72 2.81 -3.68 3.11
N THR A 73 1.65 -3.04 2.97
CA THR A 73 1.06 -2.21 4.03
C THR A 73 0.13 -3.07 4.88
N ILE A 74 0.41 -3.18 6.17
CA ILE A 74 -0.32 -4.00 7.12
C ILE A 74 -1.22 -3.08 7.95
N LEU A 75 -2.53 -3.36 7.91
CA LEU A 75 -3.55 -2.55 8.56
C LEU A 75 -4.72 -3.41 9.02
N ALA A 76 -5.49 -2.93 10.00
CA ALA A 76 -6.77 -3.50 10.39
C ALA A 76 -7.83 -2.40 10.29
N GLU A 77 -8.99 -2.69 9.71
CA GLU A 77 -10.07 -1.72 9.58
C GLU A 77 -10.79 -1.51 10.91
N ARG A 78 -11.15 -2.63 11.57
CA ARG A 78 -11.95 -2.64 12.79
C ARG A 78 -11.18 -3.22 13.97
N THR A 79 -11.55 -2.72 15.14
CA THR A 79 -11.00 -3.15 16.41
C THR A 79 -12.02 -4.00 17.19
N PRO A 80 -11.62 -4.69 18.28
CA PRO A 80 -12.55 -5.47 19.11
C PRO A 80 -13.63 -4.61 19.77
N SER A 81 -13.38 -3.31 19.98
CA SER A 81 -14.39 -2.34 20.43
C SER A 81 -15.42 -1.98 19.35
N ASN A 82 -15.32 -2.59 18.15
CA ASN A 82 -16.08 -2.26 16.94
C ASN A 82 -15.83 -0.84 16.41
N SER A 83 -14.74 -0.22 16.83
CA SER A 83 -14.29 1.08 16.35
C SER A 83 -13.53 0.92 15.03
N LEU A 84 -13.56 1.96 14.20
CA LEU A 84 -12.77 2.03 12.98
C LEU A 84 -11.42 2.69 13.29
N THR A 85 -10.33 2.08 12.85
CA THR A 85 -8.96 2.58 13.10
C THR A 85 -8.66 3.89 12.37
N ALA A 86 -9.44 4.25 11.34
CA ALA A 86 -9.39 5.57 10.68
C ALA A 86 -10.17 6.67 11.43
N TYR A 87 -10.76 6.34 12.58
CA TYR A 87 -11.56 7.23 13.43
C TYR A 87 -11.13 7.06 14.90
N SER A 88 -12.02 7.35 15.86
CA SER A 88 -11.72 7.23 17.28
C SER A 88 -11.60 5.76 17.71
N THR A 89 -10.49 5.43 18.39
CA THR A 89 -10.21 4.13 19.03
C THR A 89 -9.75 4.36 20.47
N ASN A 90 -9.46 3.32 21.26
CA ASN A 90 -8.89 3.46 22.60
C ASN A 90 -7.54 2.74 22.74
N GLU A 91 -6.85 2.93 23.88
CA GLU A 91 -5.56 2.28 24.16
C GLU A 91 -5.61 0.75 23.99
N GLN A 92 -6.68 0.09 24.42
CA GLN A 92 -6.79 -1.37 24.31
C GLN A 92 -6.93 -1.85 22.87
N ASP A 93 -7.54 -1.05 22.00
CA ASP A 93 -7.57 -1.34 20.57
C ASP A 93 -6.16 -1.30 19.96
N TRP A 94 -5.32 -0.36 20.41
CA TRP A 94 -3.94 -0.23 19.94
C TRP A 94 -3.06 -1.38 20.44
N ILE A 95 -3.20 -1.73 21.73
CA ILE A 95 -2.52 -2.88 22.33
C ILE A 95 -2.94 -4.18 21.63
N TRP A 96 -4.23 -4.37 21.36
CA TRP A 96 -4.72 -5.53 20.61
C TRP A 96 -4.09 -5.62 19.23
N PHE A 97 -4.04 -4.51 18.48
CA PHE A 97 -3.43 -4.52 17.15
C PHE A 97 -1.95 -4.94 17.22
N LEU A 98 -1.18 -4.34 18.13
CA LEU A 98 0.25 -4.62 18.29
C LEU A 98 0.49 -6.06 18.80
N GLU A 99 -0.09 -6.43 19.93
CA GLU A 99 0.27 -7.66 20.64
C GLU A 99 -0.42 -8.89 20.06
N ILE A 100 -1.67 -8.76 19.60
CA ILE A 100 -2.46 -9.92 19.13
C ILE A 100 -2.36 -10.06 17.61
N LYS A 101 -2.58 -8.96 16.87
CA LYS A 101 -2.67 -9.03 15.41
C LYS A 101 -1.31 -8.95 14.72
N LEU A 102 -0.38 -8.15 15.26
CA LEU A 102 0.93 -7.93 14.65
C LEU A 102 1.99 -8.92 15.15
N PHE A 103 2.28 -8.91 16.46
CA PHE A 103 3.41 -9.64 17.06
C PHE A 103 3.07 -10.98 17.70
N GLY A 104 1.78 -11.30 17.87
CA GLY A 104 1.36 -12.54 18.51
C GLY A 104 1.93 -13.78 17.79
N SER A 105 1.95 -14.93 18.48
CA SER A 105 2.48 -16.18 17.90
C SER A 105 1.82 -16.58 16.57
N TYR A 106 0.54 -16.22 16.41
CA TYR A 106 -0.25 -16.36 15.18
C TYR A 106 -0.56 -15.01 14.51
N GLY A 107 0.11 -13.95 14.94
CA GLY A 107 0.06 -12.61 14.36
C GLY A 107 0.69 -12.59 12.97
N ILE A 108 0.39 -11.55 12.21
CA ILE A 108 0.71 -11.49 10.78
C ILE A 108 2.22 -11.55 10.50
N LEU A 109 3.08 -10.99 11.36
CA LEU A 109 4.53 -11.02 11.12
C LEU A 109 5.11 -12.44 11.25
N SER A 110 4.58 -13.23 12.19
CA SER A 110 4.93 -14.65 12.33
C SER A 110 4.50 -15.43 11.10
N ASN A 111 3.25 -15.23 10.64
CA ASN A 111 2.70 -15.99 9.51
C ASN A 111 3.35 -15.60 8.18
N LEU A 112 3.65 -14.31 7.95
CA LEU A 112 4.42 -13.85 6.79
C LEU A 112 5.83 -14.45 6.78
N THR A 113 6.50 -14.47 7.93
CA THR A 113 7.85 -15.08 8.03
C THR A 113 7.82 -16.58 7.73
N GLN A 114 6.80 -17.30 8.21
CA GLN A 114 6.62 -18.72 7.88
C GLN A 114 6.35 -18.92 6.38
N ALA A 115 5.46 -18.12 5.79
CA ALA A 115 5.14 -18.18 4.36
C ALA A 115 6.38 -17.92 3.48
N LEU A 116 7.17 -16.89 3.78
CA LEU A 116 8.39 -16.56 3.05
C LEU A 116 9.45 -17.68 3.16
N ASN A 117 9.59 -18.30 4.33
CA ASN A 117 10.48 -19.45 4.52
C ASN A 117 10.02 -20.66 3.69
N GLN A 118 8.71 -20.95 3.66
CA GLN A 118 8.14 -22.04 2.88
C GLN A 118 8.26 -21.81 1.38
N LEU A 119 8.13 -20.56 0.92
CA LEU A 119 8.43 -20.15 -0.47
C LEU A 119 9.93 -20.18 -0.81
N ASN A 120 10.80 -20.41 0.18
CA ASN A 120 12.25 -20.44 0.01
C ASN A 120 12.80 -19.15 -0.65
N ILE A 121 12.22 -17.99 -0.27
CA ILE A 121 12.70 -16.67 -0.69
C ILE A 121 14.01 -16.37 0.04
N LYS A 122 15.13 -16.81 -0.53
CA LYS A 122 16.45 -16.62 0.08
C LYS A 122 16.94 -15.18 -0.13
N ASN A 123 17.48 -14.59 0.93
CA ASN A 123 18.25 -13.33 0.92
C ASN A 123 17.49 -12.05 0.51
N GLN A 124 16.18 -12.10 0.29
CA GLN A 124 15.35 -10.92 0.07
C GLN A 124 14.47 -10.68 1.29
N LYS A 125 14.63 -9.51 1.91
CA LYS A 125 13.70 -9.06 2.96
C LYS A 125 12.45 -8.51 2.29
N LEU A 126 11.29 -8.94 2.76
CA LEU A 126 10.03 -8.32 2.40
C LEU A 126 9.91 -6.98 3.14
N GLN A 127 9.64 -5.93 2.39
CA GLN A 127 9.42 -4.61 2.97
C GLN A 127 8.00 -4.51 3.51
N ILE A 128 7.86 -3.96 4.71
CA ILE A 128 6.56 -3.76 5.37
C ILE A 128 6.37 -2.32 5.83
N ILE A 129 5.12 -1.88 5.79
CA ILE A 129 4.64 -0.59 6.29
C ILE A 129 3.53 -0.90 7.29
N ILE A 130 3.60 -0.36 8.49
CA ILE A 130 2.61 -0.64 9.54
C ILE A 130 1.69 0.56 9.70
N MET A 131 0.37 0.35 9.73
CA MET A 131 -0.56 1.46 10.00
C MET A 131 -0.28 2.12 11.34
N LEU A 132 -0.56 3.41 11.44
CA LEU A 132 -0.78 4.11 12.70
C LEU A 132 -2.28 4.41 12.79
N PRO A 133 -3.02 3.88 13.78
CA PRO A 133 -4.41 4.24 13.99
C PRO A 133 -4.56 5.75 14.13
N TYR A 134 -5.70 6.27 13.68
CA TYR A 134 -5.98 7.70 13.73
C TYR A 134 -5.93 8.21 15.16
N ILE A 135 -5.23 9.32 15.33
CA ILE A 135 -5.19 10.09 16.57
C ILE A 135 -6.31 11.12 16.47
N ASP A 136 -7.43 10.82 17.11
CA ASP A 136 -8.60 11.68 17.20
C ASP A 136 -8.47 12.63 18.41
N PRO A 137 -8.14 13.91 18.19
CA PRO A 137 -7.93 14.86 19.27
C PRO A 137 -9.21 15.19 20.06
N ILE A 138 -10.40 14.83 19.54
CA ILE A 138 -11.70 15.09 20.17
C ILE A 138 -12.21 13.80 20.83
N GLY A 139 -12.20 12.70 20.09
CA GLY A 139 -12.73 11.41 20.55
C GLY A 139 -11.84 10.69 21.57
N GLN A 140 -10.57 11.09 21.74
CA GLN A 140 -9.59 10.41 22.58
C GLN A 140 -9.02 11.30 23.70
N GLU A 141 -9.87 12.14 24.30
CA GLU A 141 -9.49 12.92 25.49
C GLU A 141 -9.16 12.04 26.72
N ASN A 142 -9.67 10.81 26.74
CA ASN A 142 -9.37 9.80 27.75
C ASN A 142 -8.81 8.53 27.09
N PHE A 143 -7.73 8.68 26.30
CA PHE A 143 -7.13 7.57 25.57
C PHE A 143 -6.65 6.45 26.51
N SER A 144 -6.02 6.85 27.61
CA SER A 144 -5.71 6.01 28.75
C SER A 144 -6.08 6.73 30.06
N SER A 145 -5.79 6.12 31.21
CA SER A 145 -5.99 6.75 32.52
C SER A 145 -5.11 7.99 32.76
N THR A 146 -4.07 8.18 31.95
CA THR A 146 -3.07 9.26 32.11
C THR A 146 -2.86 10.10 30.85
N LEU A 147 -3.34 9.66 29.69
CA LEU A 147 -3.08 10.31 28.40
C LEU A 147 -4.37 10.83 27.76
N ASN A 148 -4.30 12.08 27.33
CA ASN A 148 -5.35 12.84 26.65
C ASN A 148 -4.82 13.33 25.31
N LEU A 149 -5.38 12.85 24.19
CA LEU A 149 -4.87 13.13 22.85
C LEU A 149 -5.28 14.50 22.27
N SER A 150 -6.09 15.29 22.99
CA SER A 150 -6.23 16.72 22.68
C SER A 150 -4.94 17.50 23.04
N ILE A 151 -4.10 16.96 23.92
CA ILE A 151 -2.84 17.57 24.38
C ILE A 151 -1.66 17.08 23.53
N GLN A 152 -0.90 18.03 22.98
CA GLN A 152 0.23 17.75 22.07
C GLN A 152 1.30 16.83 22.67
N SER A 153 1.76 17.09 23.90
CA SER A 153 2.79 16.28 24.54
C SER A 153 2.36 14.82 24.73
N HIS A 154 1.07 14.59 25.02
CA HIS A 154 0.51 13.25 25.15
C HIS A 154 0.42 12.53 23.80
N ARG A 155 0.02 13.23 22.73
CA ARG A 155 0.08 12.67 21.37
C ARG A 155 1.49 12.25 21.00
N GLN A 156 2.48 13.12 21.22
CA GLN A 156 3.88 12.82 20.92
C GLN A 156 4.37 11.60 21.70
N GLN A 157 3.99 11.48 22.98
CA GLN A 157 4.30 10.32 23.82
C GLN A 157 3.70 9.03 23.26
N VAL A 158 2.42 9.04 22.84
CA VAL A 158 1.74 7.85 22.28
C VAL A 158 2.33 7.46 20.93
N ILE A 159 2.55 8.43 20.02
CA ILE A 159 3.19 8.20 18.73
C ILE A 159 4.59 7.57 18.94
N GLN A 160 5.35 8.13 19.88
CA GLN A 160 6.70 7.65 20.16
C GLN A 160 6.71 6.21 20.70
N TRP A 161 5.84 5.92 21.67
CA TRP A 161 5.66 4.59 22.22
C TRP A 161 5.28 3.58 21.14
N TYR A 162 4.32 3.92 20.29
CA TYR A 162 3.85 3.04 19.21
C TYR A 162 4.99 2.68 18.25
N ILE A 163 5.70 3.69 17.74
CA ILE A 163 6.79 3.51 16.77
C ILE A 163 7.95 2.73 17.40
N ASP A 164 8.33 3.06 18.65
CA ASP A 164 9.43 2.36 19.32
C ASP A 164 9.09 0.89 19.58
N THR A 165 7.83 0.60 19.95
CA THR A 165 7.34 -0.78 20.10
C THR A 165 7.44 -1.53 18.79
N VAL A 166 6.95 -0.95 17.69
CA VAL A 166 7.01 -1.58 16.35
C VAL A 166 8.46 -1.84 15.92
N LYS A 167 9.33 -0.84 16.07
CA LYS A 167 10.75 -0.97 15.71
C LYS A 167 11.48 -2.03 16.52
N GLU A 168 11.20 -2.14 17.81
CA GLU A 168 11.85 -3.14 18.66
C GLU A 168 11.39 -4.55 18.30
N GLN A 169 10.08 -4.76 18.17
CA GLN A 169 9.53 -6.09 17.89
C GLN A 169 9.94 -6.61 16.51
N ILE A 170 10.03 -5.74 15.49
CA ILE A 170 10.40 -6.15 14.12
C ILE A 170 11.81 -6.76 14.05
N LYS A 171 12.73 -6.44 14.97
CA LYS A 171 14.08 -7.03 15.00
C LYS A 171 14.08 -8.56 15.12
N GLN A 172 13.00 -9.15 15.63
CA GLN A 172 12.83 -10.59 15.74
C GLN A 172 12.54 -11.29 14.40
N TYR A 173 12.12 -10.54 13.38
CA TYR A 173 11.70 -11.06 12.08
C TYR A 173 12.75 -10.71 11.00
N SER A 174 13.78 -11.55 10.89
CA SER A 174 14.94 -11.30 10.01
C SER A 174 14.59 -11.18 8.52
N MET A 175 13.47 -11.76 8.10
CA MET A 175 12.95 -11.72 6.71
C MET A 175 12.14 -10.46 6.41
N LEU A 176 11.87 -9.62 7.40
CA LEU A 176 11.06 -8.41 7.24
C LEU A 176 11.92 -7.16 7.41
N TYR A 177 11.57 -6.11 6.68
CA TYR A 177 12.20 -4.80 6.77
C TYR A 177 11.14 -3.72 6.93
N LEU A 178 11.18 -2.97 8.04
CA LEU A 178 10.28 -1.85 8.26
C LEU A 178 10.71 -0.65 7.42
N TRP A 179 9.92 -0.30 6.41
CA TRP A 179 10.11 0.94 5.66
C TRP A 179 9.57 2.15 6.42
N GLY A 180 8.43 1.97 7.09
CA GLY A 180 7.81 3.08 7.80
C GLY A 180 6.38 2.82 8.22
N ILE A 181 5.62 3.91 8.31
CA ILE A 181 4.28 3.94 8.88
C ILE A 181 3.28 4.43 7.84
N TYR A 182 2.08 3.84 7.86
CA TYR A 182 0.95 4.26 7.05
C TYR A 182 -0.03 5.10 7.88
N LEU A 183 -0.40 6.29 7.42
CA LEU A 183 -1.45 7.09 8.06
C LEU A 183 -2.82 6.48 7.76
N MET A 184 -3.49 5.95 8.80
CA MET A 184 -4.79 5.30 8.61
C MET A 184 -5.92 6.27 8.21
N ARG A 185 -5.79 7.56 8.54
CA ARG A 185 -6.77 8.58 8.16
C ARG A 185 -6.50 9.07 6.73
N GLU A 186 -7.50 8.97 5.86
CA GLU A 186 -7.37 9.28 4.43
C GLU A 186 -7.63 10.77 4.07
N ASP A 187 -8.05 11.59 5.03
CA ASP A 187 -8.14 13.05 4.86
C ASP A 187 -7.42 13.82 5.98
N ILE A 188 -6.82 14.95 5.61
CA ILE A 188 -6.08 15.81 6.54
C ILE A 188 -6.73 17.18 6.56
N ILE A 189 -7.62 17.37 7.53
CA ILE A 189 -8.46 18.53 7.71
C ILE A 189 -7.71 19.63 8.46
N PHE A 190 -7.70 20.83 7.86
CA PHE A 190 -7.11 22.03 8.45
C PHE A 190 -7.67 22.30 9.86
N GLY A 191 -6.78 22.55 10.81
CA GLY A 191 -7.15 22.85 12.20
C GLY A 191 -7.67 21.66 13.02
N ILE A 192 -7.82 20.47 12.43
CA ILE A 192 -8.24 19.25 13.16
C ILE A 192 -7.05 18.30 13.32
N ASN A 193 -6.55 17.74 12.22
CA ASN A 193 -5.49 16.73 12.26
C ASN A 193 -4.25 17.13 11.45
N GLU A 194 -4.23 18.31 10.82
CA GLU A 194 -3.05 18.83 10.09
C GLU A 194 -1.80 18.94 10.97
N GLN A 195 -1.93 19.55 12.15
CA GLN A 195 -0.81 19.68 13.10
C GLN A 195 -0.40 18.31 13.65
N ILE A 196 -1.35 17.38 13.81
CA ILE A 196 -1.08 16.02 14.26
C ILE A 196 -0.28 15.26 13.20
N THR A 197 -0.61 15.41 11.91
CA THR A 197 0.19 14.84 10.82
C THR A 197 1.62 15.36 10.84
N LEU A 198 1.82 16.67 11.05
CA LEU A 198 3.16 17.25 11.16
C LEU A 198 3.94 16.67 12.37
N GLU A 199 3.28 16.50 13.52
CA GLU A 199 3.87 15.85 14.70
C GLU A 199 4.28 14.41 14.39
N ILE A 200 3.41 13.63 13.74
CA ILE A 200 3.68 12.24 13.33
C ILE A 200 4.89 12.18 12.40
N SER A 201 4.90 13.00 11.34
CA SER A 201 5.99 13.08 10.37
C SER A 201 7.33 13.37 11.05
N GLN A 202 7.39 14.40 11.90
CA GLN A 202 8.61 14.77 12.61
C GLN A 202 9.15 13.61 13.45
N ILE A 203 8.29 12.94 14.24
CA ILE A 203 8.72 11.81 15.08
C ILE A 203 9.22 10.64 14.22
N ILE A 204 8.49 10.28 13.17
CA ILE A 204 8.85 9.20 12.25
C ILE A 204 10.23 9.45 11.63
N HIS A 205 10.50 10.68 11.18
CA HIS A 205 11.79 11.04 10.59
C HIS A 205 12.93 10.98 11.60
N THR A 206 12.74 11.36 12.87
CA THR A 206 13.77 11.15 13.91
C THR A 206 14.11 9.68 14.12
N LYS A 207 13.18 8.78 13.78
CA LYS A 207 13.35 7.33 13.89
C LYS A 207 13.89 6.70 12.62
N GLN A 208 14.28 7.49 11.62
CA GLN A 208 14.79 7.04 10.31
C GLN A 208 13.77 6.14 9.58
N LEU A 209 12.49 6.44 9.77
CA LEU A 209 11.38 5.81 9.07
C LEU A 209 10.74 6.82 8.11
N ARG A 210 9.85 6.32 7.27
CA ARG A 210 9.12 7.11 6.27
C ARG A 210 7.62 7.05 6.50
N LEU A 211 6.89 8.01 5.94
CA LEU A 211 5.44 8.15 6.08
C LEU A 211 4.73 7.95 4.74
N LEU A 212 3.89 6.93 4.66
CA LEU A 212 3.00 6.64 3.53
C LEU A 212 1.59 7.18 3.83
N TRP A 213 0.94 7.74 2.82
CA TRP A 213 -0.47 8.15 2.88
C TRP A 213 -1.22 7.79 1.58
N ILE A 214 -2.46 7.32 1.71
CA ILE A 214 -3.31 6.94 0.57
C ILE A 214 -4.62 7.74 0.64
N PRO A 215 -4.66 8.98 0.13
CA PRO A 215 -5.87 9.80 0.17
C PRO A 215 -6.90 9.43 -0.90
N TYR A 216 -8.19 9.52 -0.58
CA TYR A 216 -9.24 9.55 -1.61
C TYR A 216 -9.14 10.77 -2.51
N THR A 217 -9.59 10.61 -3.76
CA THR A 217 -9.65 11.73 -4.70
C THR A 217 -10.52 12.85 -4.12
N ASN A 218 -9.95 14.04 -3.98
CA ASN A 218 -10.52 15.23 -3.32
C ASN A 218 -10.51 15.24 -1.78
N ALA A 219 -9.81 14.31 -1.12
CA ALA A 219 -9.56 14.40 0.33
C ALA A 219 -8.90 15.73 0.71
N ILE A 220 -9.27 16.31 1.85
CA ILE A 220 -8.65 17.59 2.25
C ILE A 220 -7.13 17.40 2.37
N ASN A 221 -6.38 18.34 1.80
CA ASN A 221 -4.91 18.34 1.69
C ASN A 221 -4.27 17.23 0.83
N TRP A 222 -5.04 16.47 0.03
CA TRP A 222 -4.49 15.44 -0.87
C TRP A 222 -3.34 15.97 -1.77
N ASN A 223 -3.39 17.24 -2.16
CA ASN A 223 -2.42 17.91 -3.04
C ASN A 223 -1.34 18.74 -2.31
N ASN A 224 -1.36 18.78 -0.98
CA ASN A 224 -0.37 19.49 -0.15
C ASN A 224 0.44 18.52 0.74
N TRP A 225 0.39 17.21 0.46
CA TRP A 225 0.98 16.15 1.27
C TRP A 225 2.47 16.38 1.62
N THR A 226 3.28 16.90 0.68
CA THR A 226 4.70 17.22 0.91
C THR A 226 4.91 18.25 2.02
N LYS A 227 4.01 19.25 2.14
CA LYS A 227 4.09 20.27 3.20
C LYS A 227 3.79 19.71 4.59
N LEU A 228 3.14 18.56 4.64
CA LEU A 228 2.80 17.83 5.86
C LEU A 228 3.89 16.82 6.26
N GLY A 229 5.02 16.81 5.53
CA GLY A 229 6.15 15.93 5.78
C GLY A 229 5.86 14.46 5.48
N ILE A 230 4.83 14.19 4.65
CA ILE A 230 4.58 12.85 4.10
C ILE A 230 5.65 12.55 3.05
N ASP A 231 6.20 11.35 3.07
CA ASP A 231 7.30 10.95 2.17
C ASP A 231 6.79 10.44 0.83
N ILE A 232 5.70 9.66 0.84
CA ILE A 232 5.04 9.13 -0.35
C ILE A 232 3.53 9.21 -0.15
N ALA A 233 2.83 9.77 -1.14
CA ALA A 233 1.38 9.74 -1.22
C ALA A 233 0.95 8.98 -2.48
N ILE A 234 -0.12 8.19 -2.38
CA ILE A 234 -0.68 7.42 -3.49
C ILE A 234 -2.18 7.69 -3.54
N ILE A 235 -2.68 8.32 -4.60
CA ILE A 235 -4.10 8.72 -4.67
C ILE A 235 -4.98 7.55 -5.11
N GLN A 236 -6.09 7.31 -4.42
CA GLN A 236 -7.06 6.30 -4.81
C GLN A 236 -8.11 6.89 -5.77
N PRO A 237 -8.31 6.30 -6.96
CA PRO A 237 -9.36 6.73 -7.88
C PRO A 237 -10.77 6.47 -7.35
N GLY A 238 -10.98 5.43 -6.54
CA GLY A 238 -12.30 4.97 -6.14
C GLY A 238 -13.14 4.52 -7.34
N TYR A 239 -12.51 4.07 -8.43
CA TYR A 239 -13.21 3.65 -9.66
C TYR A 239 -13.82 2.26 -9.52
N ALA A 240 -13.28 1.40 -8.65
CA ALA A 240 -13.83 0.07 -8.36
C ALA A 240 -15.18 0.11 -7.61
N PHE A 241 -15.57 1.25 -7.04
CA PHE A 241 -16.70 1.38 -6.14
C PHE A 241 -17.86 2.18 -6.74
N SER A 242 -19.04 1.58 -6.79
CA SER A 242 -20.28 2.29 -7.13
C SER A 242 -20.78 3.07 -5.90
N SER A 243 -20.61 4.39 -5.90
CA SER A 243 -21.22 5.27 -4.89
C SER A 243 -22.66 5.64 -5.28
N PRO A 244 -23.58 5.88 -4.32
CA PRO A 244 -24.88 6.51 -4.59
C PRO A 244 -24.77 7.82 -5.39
N LEU A 245 -23.67 8.58 -5.19
CA LEU A 245 -23.38 9.82 -5.93
C LEU A 245 -23.13 9.57 -7.43
N MET A 246 -22.71 8.35 -7.78
CA MET A 246 -22.41 7.96 -9.16
C MET A 246 -23.65 7.43 -9.89
N GLN A 247 -24.80 7.26 -9.21
CA GLN A 247 -26.02 6.68 -9.78
C GLN A 247 -25.76 5.37 -10.56
N GLY A 248 -24.74 4.60 -10.15
CA GLY A 248 -24.31 3.38 -10.83
C GLY A 248 -23.54 3.57 -12.15
N THR A 249 -23.17 4.79 -12.54
CA THR A 249 -22.40 5.06 -13.76
C THR A 249 -20.89 5.05 -13.50
N PHE A 250 -20.17 4.20 -14.23
CA PHE A 250 -18.71 4.15 -14.21
C PHE A 250 -18.18 5.09 -15.28
N ASN A 251 -17.44 6.12 -14.85
CA ASN A 251 -16.84 7.09 -15.75
C ASN A 251 -15.34 6.80 -15.85
N SER A 252 -14.89 6.21 -16.96
CA SER A 252 -13.45 5.96 -17.23
C SER A 252 -12.60 7.23 -17.18
N GLY A 253 -13.21 8.40 -17.37
CA GLY A 253 -12.60 9.70 -17.14
C GLY A 253 -12.06 9.88 -15.71
N ARG A 254 -12.56 9.13 -14.72
CA ARG A 254 -12.05 9.12 -13.34
C ARG A 254 -10.63 8.58 -13.25
N LEU A 255 -10.34 7.44 -13.90
CA LEU A 255 -8.99 6.86 -13.88
C LEU A 255 -7.98 7.82 -14.53
N ARG A 256 -8.30 8.33 -15.73
CA ARG A 256 -7.48 9.33 -16.42
C ARG A 256 -7.31 10.62 -15.61
N THR A 257 -8.39 11.14 -15.01
CA THR A 257 -8.31 12.36 -14.18
C THR A 257 -7.41 12.14 -12.98
N THR A 258 -7.58 11.01 -12.29
CA THR A 258 -6.76 10.67 -11.11
C THR A 258 -5.30 10.53 -11.50
N ALA A 259 -5.00 9.85 -12.61
CA ALA A 259 -3.64 9.75 -13.14
C ALA A 259 -3.03 11.13 -13.43
N LYS A 260 -3.76 12.04 -14.08
CA LYS A 260 -3.28 13.42 -14.34
C LYS A 260 -3.09 14.24 -13.06
N LEU A 261 -3.94 14.05 -12.04
CA LEU A 261 -3.76 14.68 -10.74
C LEU A 261 -2.52 14.15 -10.03
N ALA A 262 -2.31 12.83 -10.06
CA ALA A 262 -1.14 12.16 -9.50
C ALA A 262 0.16 12.68 -10.14
N GLN A 263 0.20 12.78 -11.48
CA GLN A 263 1.32 13.40 -12.23
C GLN A 263 1.54 14.86 -11.84
N LYS A 264 0.47 15.64 -11.68
CA LYS A 264 0.60 17.07 -11.38
C LYS A 264 1.17 17.34 -9.98
N TYR A 265 0.88 16.47 -9.02
CA TYR A 265 1.18 16.71 -7.60
C TYR A 265 2.15 15.68 -6.98
N GLY A 266 2.78 14.83 -7.79
CA GLY A 266 3.80 13.89 -7.32
C GLY A 266 3.26 12.71 -6.52
N LEU A 267 2.06 12.21 -6.82
CA LEU A 267 1.49 11.03 -6.13
C LEU A 267 1.63 9.77 -6.99
N GLY A 268 1.68 8.60 -6.36
CA GLY A 268 1.39 7.33 -7.03
C GLY A 268 -0.11 7.16 -7.29
N VAL A 269 -0.52 6.05 -7.90
CA VAL A 269 -1.93 5.69 -8.11
C VAL A 269 -2.23 4.35 -7.45
N GLU A 270 -3.35 4.26 -6.73
CA GLU A 270 -3.84 2.98 -6.20
C GLU A 270 -4.67 2.21 -7.25
N ILE A 271 -4.48 0.90 -7.29
CA ILE A 271 -5.27 -0.05 -8.08
C ILE A 271 -6.20 -0.79 -7.12
N GLU A 272 -7.50 -0.61 -7.33
CA GLU A 272 -8.52 -1.12 -6.41
C GLU A 272 -9.33 -2.25 -7.05
N THR A 273 -9.63 -3.27 -6.27
CA THR A 273 -10.61 -4.30 -6.59
C THR A 273 -11.57 -4.42 -5.41
N ASN A 274 -12.88 -4.35 -5.66
CA ASN A 274 -13.88 -4.36 -4.58
C ASN A 274 -13.90 -5.71 -3.84
N GLN A 275 -14.19 -6.81 -4.53
CA GLN A 275 -14.24 -8.16 -3.96
C GLN A 275 -13.14 -9.09 -4.49
N GLY A 276 -11.95 -8.56 -4.76
CA GLY A 276 -10.86 -9.34 -5.36
C GLY A 276 -11.19 -9.77 -6.79
N ALA A 277 -11.85 -8.90 -7.57
CA ALA A 277 -12.22 -9.17 -8.97
C ALA A 277 -12.92 -10.53 -9.19
N SER A 278 -14.04 -10.74 -8.48
CA SER A 278 -14.74 -12.02 -8.36
C SER A 278 -15.74 -12.32 -9.48
N THR A 279 -16.11 -11.30 -10.24
CA THR A 279 -17.05 -11.39 -11.36
C THR A 279 -16.38 -10.90 -12.65
N GLU A 280 -16.88 -11.31 -13.82
CA GLU A 280 -16.39 -10.78 -15.12
C GLU A 280 -16.47 -9.24 -15.18
N TYR A 281 -17.47 -8.67 -14.52
CA TYR A 281 -17.61 -7.23 -14.38
C TYR A 281 -16.44 -6.61 -13.61
N GLU A 282 -16.10 -7.12 -12.43
CA GLU A 282 -14.98 -6.60 -11.63
C GLU A 282 -13.62 -6.90 -12.29
N ILE A 283 -13.49 -8.01 -13.02
CA ILE A 283 -12.30 -8.30 -13.83
C ILE A 283 -12.14 -7.23 -14.91
N ALA A 284 -13.22 -6.81 -15.57
CA ALA A 284 -13.17 -5.71 -16.53
C ALA A 284 -12.78 -4.38 -15.87
N LEU A 285 -13.22 -4.11 -14.64
CA LEU A 285 -12.77 -2.94 -13.87
C LEU A 285 -11.26 -3.00 -13.61
N LEU A 286 -10.74 -4.13 -13.13
CA LEU A 286 -9.31 -4.34 -12.95
C LEU A 286 -8.54 -4.12 -14.26
N GLN A 287 -8.99 -4.70 -15.37
CA GLN A 287 -8.37 -4.48 -16.69
C GLN A 287 -8.34 -3.00 -17.09
N ASN A 288 -9.36 -2.21 -16.73
CA ASN A 288 -9.36 -0.77 -16.98
C ASN A 288 -8.29 -0.04 -16.15
N TYR A 289 -8.12 -0.39 -14.86
CA TYR A 289 -7.00 0.13 -14.06
C TYR A 289 -5.65 -0.24 -14.70
N LEU A 290 -5.43 -1.49 -15.08
CA LEU A 290 -4.15 -1.90 -15.64
C LEU A 290 -3.88 -1.23 -17.00
N SER A 291 -4.90 -1.13 -17.85
CA SER A 291 -4.80 -0.47 -19.16
C SER A 291 -4.55 1.03 -19.04
N GLN A 292 -5.22 1.71 -18.10
CA GLN A 292 -4.98 3.13 -17.86
C GLN A 292 -3.57 3.35 -17.30
N GLY A 293 -3.07 2.41 -16.50
CA GLY A 293 -1.68 2.37 -16.05
C GLY A 293 -0.75 2.47 -17.23
N PHE A 294 -0.86 1.51 -18.16
CA PHE A 294 -0.05 1.50 -19.38
C PHE A 294 -0.10 2.81 -20.18
N ILE A 295 -1.29 3.42 -20.30
CA ILE A 295 -1.50 4.67 -21.06
C ILE A 295 -0.87 5.89 -20.37
N ASP A 296 -1.03 6.04 -19.06
CA ASP A 296 -0.55 7.22 -18.32
C ASP A 296 0.83 7.02 -17.67
N GLY A 297 1.34 5.80 -17.63
CA GLY A 297 2.69 5.46 -17.18
C GLY A 297 2.81 5.09 -15.70
N TYR A 298 1.71 5.02 -14.94
CA TYR A 298 1.79 4.70 -13.51
C TYR A 298 2.12 3.23 -13.22
N GLN A 299 2.19 2.35 -14.23
CA GLN A 299 2.75 1.00 -14.03
C GLN A 299 4.24 1.02 -13.69
N ASN A 300 4.96 2.09 -14.03
CA ASN A 300 6.42 2.19 -13.86
C ASN A 300 6.84 3.00 -12.61
N VAL A 301 5.89 3.31 -11.74
CA VAL A 301 6.06 4.20 -10.59
C VAL A 301 5.44 3.54 -9.35
N PRO A 302 5.68 4.05 -8.14
CA PRO A 302 5.11 3.51 -6.91
C PRO A 302 3.58 3.42 -6.99
N THR A 303 3.04 2.20 -6.87
CA THR A 303 1.60 1.93 -6.84
C THR A 303 1.21 1.26 -5.52
N ALA A 304 -0.04 1.48 -5.12
CA ALA A 304 -0.68 0.71 -4.06
C ALA A 304 -1.73 -0.23 -4.66
N TYR A 305 -2.04 -1.33 -3.98
CA TYR A 305 -3.07 -2.28 -4.40
C TYR A 305 -4.03 -2.56 -3.25
N PHE A 306 -5.29 -2.15 -3.40
CA PHE A 306 -6.40 -2.63 -2.58
C PHE A 306 -7.03 -3.84 -3.27
N LEU A 307 -6.78 -5.03 -2.74
CA LEU A 307 -7.15 -6.30 -3.39
C LEU A 307 -8.44 -6.93 -2.80
N GLY A 308 -9.23 -6.11 -2.13
CA GLY A 308 -10.37 -6.54 -1.32
C GLY A 308 -9.98 -6.90 0.10
N ASN A 309 -10.98 -7.23 0.91
CA ASN A 309 -10.76 -7.62 2.30
C ASN A 309 -10.19 -9.05 2.36
N TYR A 310 -9.28 -9.29 3.31
CA TYR A 310 -8.68 -10.59 3.68
C TYR A 310 -7.50 -11.08 2.81
N ASP A 311 -7.21 -12.39 2.88
CA ASP A 311 -5.98 -13.05 2.39
C ASP A 311 -6.05 -13.58 0.94
N SER A 312 -6.93 -13.04 0.11
CA SER A 312 -6.98 -13.37 -1.32
C SER A 312 -6.59 -12.15 -2.16
N ILE A 313 -5.60 -12.29 -3.04
CA ILE A 313 -5.28 -11.26 -4.07
C ILE A 313 -6.47 -11.04 -4.99
N ALA A 314 -7.12 -12.15 -5.35
CA ALA A 314 -8.31 -12.16 -6.17
C ALA A 314 -9.07 -13.47 -5.98
N ARG A 315 -10.32 -13.51 -6.45
CA ARG A 315 -11.21 -14.66 -6.38
C ARG A 315 -11.27 -15.47 -7.68
N SER A 316 -10.39 -15.20 -8.63
CA SER A 316 -10.26 -15.99 -9.86
C SER A 316 -8.82 -16.08 -10.35
N LYS A 317 -8.48 -17.19 -11.01
CA LYS A 317 -7.17 -17.36 -11.66
C LYS A 317 -6.89 -16.25 -12.68
N LYS A 318 -7.90 -15.84 -13.46
CA LYS A 318 -7.79 -14.77 -14.45
C LYS A 318 -7.34 -13.45 -13.84
N ALA A 319 -7.89 -13.06 -12.68
CA ALA A 319 -7.50 -11.84 -12.00
C ALA A 319 -6.09 -11.92 -11.40
N CYS A 320 -5.73 -13.06 -10.79
CA CYS A 320 -4.36 -13.32 -10.33
C CYS A 320 -3.34 -13.22 -11.47
N ASP A 321 -3.64 -13.81 -12.63
CA ASP A 321 -2.78 -13.75 -13.83
C ASP A 321 -2.63 -12.31 -14.34
N LEU A 322 -3.70 -11.52 -14.36
CA LEU A 322 -3.66 -10.10 -14.75
C LEU A 322 -2.72 -9.28 -13.84
N ILE A 323 -2.85 -9.45 -12.52
CA ILE A 323 -2.03 -8.72 -11.54
C ILE A 323 -0.57 -9.13 -11.68
N ARG A 324 -0.28 -10.44 -11.75
CA ARG A 324 1.07 -10.97 -11.88
C ARG A 324 1.77 -10.54 -13.17
N ASN A 325 1.05 -10.52 -14.29
CA ASN A 325 1.61 -10.02 -15.55
C ASN A 325 1.92 -8.52 -15.45
N TYR A 326 0.99 -7.74 -14.90
CA TYR A 326 1.19 -6.29 -14.75
C TYR A 326 2.38 -5.95 -13.84
N THR A 327 2.53 -6.62 -12.70
CA THR A 327 3.65 -6.36 -11.77
C THR A 327 5.00 -6.88 -12.26
N SER A 328 5.00 -7.82 -13.22
CA SER A 328 6.23 -8.27 -13.88
C SER A 328 6.59 -7.43 -15.11
N GLY A 329 5.75 -6.46 -15.49
CA GLY A 329 5.94 -5.65 -16.68
C GLY A 329 5.73 -6.40 -18.00
N LEU A 330 4.98 -7.52 -17.97
CA LEU A 330 4.69 -8.39 -19.11
C LEU A 330 3.38 -8.06 -19.84
#